data_AF-A0A815JVX7-F1
#
_entry.id   AF-A0A815JVX7-F1
#
_cell.length_a   1.000
_cell.length_b   1.000
_cell.length_c   1.000
_cell.angle_alpha   90.00
_cell.angle_beta   90.00
_cell.angle_gamma   90.00
#
_symmetry.space_group_name_H-M   'P 1'
#
loop_
_entity.id
_entity.type
_entity.pdbx_description
1 polymer ?
#
loop_
_entity_poly.entity_id
_entity_poly.type
_entity_poly.pdbx_seq_one_letter_code
_entity_poly.pdbx_strand_id
1 'polypeptide(L)'
;MSTISEIIKDAHKKLQKLLENYIMSNGNVDDQQSWSNQFRQDFIRHSTAEELILFPAYEKYIKENNTELIHQSQRDHREMKKLLFILDLTTITDPKYRFIFDQLIELFHKHIQREQNQNLPKLEEVLIPDQSSSLANDFQQAKYSSNLKVYPTSSVNPPL
;
A
#
# COMPACT_ATOMS: atom_id res chain seq x y z
N MET A 1 -12.33 -6.01 19.52
CA MET A 1 -12.12 -6.22 18.06
C MET A 1 -11.15 -5.15 17.61
N SER A 2 -10.25 -5.44 16.66
CA SER A 2 -9.29 -4.45 16.18
C SER A 2 -9.96 -3.40 15.30
N THR A 3 -9.48 -2.16 15.34
CA THR A 3 -9.97 -1.09 14.47
C THR A 3 -9.31 -1.15 13.10
N ILE A 4 -9.90 -0.47 12.10
CA ILE A 4 -9.31 -0.40 10.76
C ILE A 4 -7.91 0.25 10.80
N SER A 5 -7.73 1.27 11.65
CA SER A 5 -6.42 1.90 11.83
C SER A 5 -5.36 0.99 12.41
N GLU A 6 -5.72 0.13 13.38
CA GLU A 6 -4.79 -0.83 13.98
C GLU A 6 -4.29 -1.83 12.92
N ILE A 7 -5.21 -2.39 12.13
CA ILE A 7 -4.87 -3.38 11.10
C ILE A 7 -3.99 -2.78 9.99
N ILE A 8 -4.26 -1.55 9.56
CA ILE A 8 -3.45 -0.86 8.56
C ILE A 8 -2.07 -0.50 9.13
N LYS A 9 -2.00 0.03 10.35
CA LYS A 9 -0.72 0.33 11.02
C LYS A 9 0.14 -0.91 11.20
N ASP A 10 -0.46 -2.05 11.53
CA ASP A 10 0.29 -3.31 11.66
C ASP A 10 0.77 -3.84 10.30
N ALA A 11 -0.02 -3.65 9.23
CA ALA A 11 0.43 -3.94 7.87
C ALA A 11 1.61 -3.04 7.46
N HIS A 12 1.57 -1.74 7.79
CA HIS A 12 2.68 -0.81 7.56
C HIS A 12 3.95 -1.22 8.31
N LYS A 13 3.85 -1.57 9.59
CA LYS A 13 5.00 -2.06 10.39
C LYS A 13 5.63 -3.28 9.74
N LYS A 14 4.81 -4.22 9.25
CA LYS A 14 5.31 -5.40 8.54
C LYS A 14 6.08 -5.02 7.27
N LEU A 15 5.52 -4.12 6.46
CA LEU A 15 6.17 -3.64 5.23
C LEU A 15 7.47 -2.90 5.52
N GLN A 16 7.50 -2.03 6.54
CA GLN A 16 8.72 -1.36 6.99
C GLN A 16 9.78 -2.39 7.42
N LYS A 17 9.39 -3.45 8.14
CA LYS A 17 10.33 -4.49 8.55
C LYS A 17 10.95 -5.24 7.36
N LEU A 18 10.18 -5.48 6.31
CA LEU A 18 10.69 -6.07 5.07
C LEU A 18 11.71 -5.15 4.38
N LEU A 19 11.46 -3.84 4.38
CA LEU A 19 12.40 -2.84 3.85
C LEU A 19 13.69 -2.76 4.67
N GLU A 20 13.59 -2.77 6.01
CA GLU A 20 14.76 -2.83 6.89
C GLU A 20 15.63 -4.05 6.57
N ASN A 21 15.02 -5.23 6.44
CA ASN A 21 15.73 -6.46 6.12
C ASN A 21 16.37 -6.38 4.72
N TYR A 22 15.68 -5.84 3.72
CA TYR A 22 16.24 -5.59 2.39
C TYR A 22 17.50 -4.71 2.44
N ILE A 23 17.48 -3.64 3.24
CA ILE A 23 18.61 -2.72 3.41
C ILE A 23 19.76 -3.42 4.14
N MET A 24 19.46 -4.18 5.19
CA MET A 24 20.47 -4.92 5.97
C MET A 24 21.13 -6.04 5.18
N SER A 25 20.45 -6.62 4.19
CA SER A 25 20.98 -7.65 3.30
C SER A 25 21.85 -7.10 2.16
N ASN A 26 22.22 -5.81 2.19
CA ASN A 26 23.09 -5.23 1.16
C ASN A 26 24.42 -5.99 1.05
N GLY A 27 24.74 -6.46 -0.16
CA GLY A 27 25.90 -7.31 -0.43
C GLY A 27 25.60 -8.82 -0.43
N ASN A 28 24.42 -9.25 0.05
CA ASN A 28 23.89 -10.59 -0.16
C ASN A 28 22.75 -10.55 -1.18
N VAL A 29 23.05 -10.90 -2.42
CA VAL A 29 22.14 -10.84 -3.58
C VAL A 29 20.87 -11.66 -3.36
N ASP A 30 21.00 -12.89 -2.84
CA ASP A 30 19.86 -13.81 -2.69
C ASP A 30 18.89 -13.33 -1.60
N ASP A 31 19.42 -12.92 -0.45
CA ASP A 31 18.61 -12.36 0.64
C ASP A 31 17.93 -11.07 0.20
N GLN A 32 18.67 -10.17 -0.46
CA GLN A 32 18.13 -8.89 -0.92
C GLN A 32 17.01 -9.08 -1.95
N GLN A 33 17.18 -10.03 -2.88
CA GLN A 33 16.14 -10.42 -3.83
C GLN A 33 14.91 -10.99 -3.11
N SER A 34 15.10 -11.86 -2.11
CA SER A 34 14.03 -12.47 -1.32
C SER A 34 13.21 -11.42 -0.57
N TRP A 35 13.86 -10.51 0.16
CA TRP A 35 13.19 -9.43 0.91
C TRP A 35 12.47 -8.47 -0.01
N SER A 36 13.08 -8.11 -1.15
CA SER A 36 12.40 -7.29 -2.15
C SER A 36 11.14 -7.98 -2.66
N ASN A 37 11.23 -9.25 -3.06
CA ASN A 37 10.07 -10.00 -3.56
C ASN A 37 8.93 -10.07 -2.52
N GLN A 38 9.27 -10.32 -1.26
CA GLN A 38 8.28 -10.35 -0.18
C GLN A 38 7.64 -8.97 0.03
N PHE A 39 8.42 -7.90 0.04
CA PHE A 39 7.91 -6.53 0.15
C PHE A 39 6.94 -6.21 -0.99
N ARG A 40 7.34 -6.47 -2.26
CA ARG A 40 6.50 -6.19 -3.43
C ARG A 40 5.16 -6.93 -3.34
N GLN A 41 5.17 -8.22 -3.00
CA GLN A 41 3.94 -9.01 -2.85
C GLN A 41 3.04 -8.50 -1.72
N ASP A 42 3.62 -8.21 -0.54
CA ASP A 42 2.86 -7.71 0.60
C ASP A 42 2.27 -6.32 0.30
N PHE A 43 3.02 -5.46 -0.39
CA PHE A 43 2.57 -4.13 -0.77
C PHE A 43 1.41 -4.19 -1.77
N ILE A 44 1.47 -5.07 -2.78
CA ILE A 44 0.36 -5.26 -3.73
C ILE A 44 -0.91 -5.65 -3.00
N ARG A 45 -0.84 -6.63 -2.11
CA ARG A 45 -2.01 -7.07 -1.32
C ARG A 45 -2.57 -5.96 -0.46
N HIS A 46 -1.69 -5.21 0.20
CA HIS A 46 -2.05 -4.12 1.09
C HIS A 46 -2.70 -2.95 0.33
N SER A 47 -2.03 -2.41 -0.67
CA SER A 47 -2.54 -1.30 -1.50
C SER A 47 -3.84 -1.65 -2.23
N THR A 48 -4.03 -2.92 -2.61
CA THR A 48 -5.28 -3.39 -3.20
C THR A 48 -6.42 -3.44 -2.17
N ALA A 49 -6.16 -3.90 -0.95
CA ALA A 49 -7.18 -3.89 0.12
C ALA A 49 -7.58 -2.45 0.48
N GLU A 50 -6.63 -1.51 0.47
CA GLU A 50 -6.93 -0.09 0.69
C GLU A 50 -7.81 0.49 -0.41
N GLU A 51 -7.50 0.19 -1.68
CA GLU A 51 -8.31 0.64 -2.82
C GLU A 51 -9.73 0.07 -2.81
N LEU A 52 -9.91 -1.18 -2.35
CA LEU A 52 -11.20 -1.85 -2.34
C LEU A 52 -12.06 -1.50 -1.11
N ILE A 53 -11.44 -1.27 0.05
CA ILE A 53 -12.15 -1.14 1.32
C ILE A 53 -11.98 0.26 1.92
N LEU A 54 -10.73 0.73 2.02
CA LEU A 54 -10.43 1.95 2.75
C LEU A 54 -10.81 3.21 1.97
N PHE A 55 -10.49 3.28 0.67
CA PHE A 55 -10.81 4.45 -0.15
C PHE A 55 -12.33 4.67 -0.27
N PRO A 56 -13.16 3.64 -0.53
CA PRO A 56 -14.61 3.79 -0.47
C PRO A 56 -15.13 4.19 0.92
N ALA A 57 -14.47 3.75 2.00
CA ALA A 57 -14.82 4.18 3.34
C ALA A 57 -14.54 5.68 3.56
N TYR A 58 -13.40 6.19 3.08
CA TYR A 58 -13.13 7.63 3.11
C TYR A 58 -14.18 8.43 2.32
N GLU A 59 -14.58 7.94 1.14
CA GLU A 59 -15.63 8.57 0.33
C GLU A 59 -16.99 8.60 1.04
N LYS A 60 -17.33 7.49 1.70
CA LYS A 60 -18.63 7.31 2.36
C LYS A 60 -18.77 8.12 3.65
N TYR A 61 -17.74 8.14 4.48
CA TYR A 61 -17.84 8.65 5.85
C TYR A 61 -17.28 10.06 6.02
N ILE A 62 -16.25 10.46 5.27
CA ILE A 62 -15.65 11.80 5.39
C ILE A 62 -16.34 12.73 4.38
N LYS A 63 -17.32 13.53 4.81
CA LYS A 63 -18.14 14.34 3.89
C LYS A 63 -17.48 15.64 3.40
N GLU A 64 -16.52 16.19 4.15
CA GLU A 64 -15.88 17.47 3.85
C GLU A 64 -14.42 17.28 3.43
N ASN A 65 -14.00 17.88 2.31
CA ASN A 65 -12.60 17.93 1.83
C ASN A 65 -11.88 16.56 1.75
N ASN A 66 -12.61 15.45 1.59
CA ASN A 66 -12.04 14.10 1.45
C ASN A 66 -11.39 13.86 0.09
N THR A 67 -11.81 14.60 -0.94
CA THR A 67 -11.39 14.42 -2.33
C THR A 67 -9.88 14.50 -2.48
N GLU A 68 -9.22 15.48 -1.85
CA GLU A 68 -7.77 15.61 -1.95
C GLU A 68 -7.01 14.52 -1.18
N LEU A 69 -7.53 14.11 -0.02
CA LEU A 69 -6.94 13.02 0.78
C LEU A 69 -6.90 11.72 -0.03
N ILE A 70 -8.03 11.37 -0.65
CA ILE A 70 -8.19 10.16 -1.47
C ILE A 70 -7.37 10.28 -2.75
N HIS A 71 -7.47 11.40 -3.48
CA HIS A 71 -6.77 11.59 -4.75
C HIS A 71 -5.25 11.50 -4.59
N GLN A 72 -4.67 12.08 -3.54
CA GLN A 72 -3.24 11.96 -3.30
C GLN A 72 -2.84 10.52 -2.96
N SER A 73 -3.61 9.79 -2.14
CA SER A 73 -3.34 8.38 -1.84
C SER A 73 -3.41 7.49 -3.08
N GLN A 74 -4.41 7.71 -3.94
CA GLN A 74 -4.51 7.02 -5.23
C GLN A 74 -3.36 7.37 -6.18
N ARG A 75 -2.88 8.63 -6.19
CA ARG A 75 -1.69 9.03 -6.98
C ARG A 75 -0.44 8.30 -6.49
N ASP A 76 -0.22 8.27 -5.18
CA ASP A 76 0.92 7.57 -4.58
C ASP A 76 0.87 6.08 -4.91
N HIS A 77 -0.29 5.42 -4.79
CA HIS A 77 -0.46 4.01 -5.17
C HIS A 77 -0.12 3.76 -6.63
N ARG A 78 -0.65 4.59 -7.55
CA ARG A 78 -0.36 4.45 -8.97
C ARG A 78 1.14 4.57 -9.25
N GLU A 79 1.81 5.52 -8.62
CA GLU A 79 3.24 5.74 -8.84
C GLU A 79 4.09 4.62 -8.22
N MET A 80 3.80 4.18 -6.99
CA MET A 80 4.45 3.01 -6.40
C MET A 80 4.24 1.75 -7.25
N LYS A 81 3.03 1.54 -7.78
CA LYS A 81 2.73 0.41 -8.68
C LYS A 81 3.51 0.47 -9.99
N LYS A 82 3.76 1.66 -10.57
CA LYS A 82 4.66 1.81 -11.72
C LYS A 82 6.10 1.42 -11.36
N LEU A 83 6.62 1.90 -10.23
CA LEU A 83 7.97 1.55 -9.77
C LEU A 83 8.11 0.03 -9.58
N LEU A 84 7.12 -0.61 -8.98
CA LEU A 84 7.08 -2.07 -8.82
C LEU A 84 7.09 -2.82 -10.16
N PHE A 85 6.33 -2.33 -11.14
CA PHE A 85 6.36 -2.89 -12.50
C PHE A 85 7.76 -2.78 -13.13
N ILE A 86 8.44 -1.65 -12.98
CA ILE A 86 9.82 -1.48 -13.48
C ILE A 86 10.80 -2.40 -12.71
N LEU A 87 10.61 -2.59 -11.40
CA LEU A 87 11.40 -3.54 -10.60
C LEU A 87 11.22 -4.99 -11.06
N ASP A 88 10.02 -5.38 -11.51
CA ASP A 88 9.77 -6.72 -12.08
C ASP A 88 10.44 -6.94 -13.45
N LEU A 89 10.81 -5.85 -14.15
CA LEU A 89 11.53 -5.87 -15.42
C LEU A 89 13.06 -5.74 -15.25
N THR A 90 13.56 -5.63 -14.03
CA THR A 90 14.99 -5.46 -13.72
C THR A 90 15.46 -6.54 -12.74
N THR A 91 16.77 -6.68 -12.59
CA THR A 91 17.37 -7.64 -11.64
C THR A 91 17.99 -6.90 -10.46
N ILE A 92 18.06 -7.52 -9.29
CA ILE A 92 18.67 -6.92 -8.09
C ILE A 92 20.11 -6.45 -8.30
N THR A 93 20.82 -7.06 -9.26
CA THR A 93 22.20 -6.74 -9.63
C THR A 93 22.33 -5.56 -10.61
N ASP A 94 21.23 -5.08 -11.20
CA ASP A 94 21.23 -3.90 -12.06
C ASP A 94 21.41 -2.63 -11.19
N PRO A 95 22.39 -1.76 -11.49
CA PRO A 95 22.55 -0.50 -10.77
C PRO A 95 21.27 0.36 -10.71
N LYS A 96 20.40 0.28 -11.73
CA LYS A 96 19.12 0.97 -11.77
C LYS A 96 18.11 0.42 -10.77
N TYR A 97 18.20 -0.87 -10.45
CA TYR A 97 17.29 -1.52 -9.50
C TYR A 97 17.30 -0.79 -8.16
N ARG A 98 18.51 -0.55 -7.64
CA ARG A 98 18.70 0.15 -6.37
C ARG A 98 18.07 1.54 -6.40
N PHE A 99 18.30 2.29 -7.47
CA PHE A 99 17.76 3.64 -7.63
C PHE A 99 16.22 3.65 -7.71
N ILE A 100 15.60 2.69 -8.40
CA ILE A 100 14.14 2.56 -8.46
C ILE A 100 13.57 2.15 -7.10
N PHE A 101 14.25 1.24 -6.40
CA PHE A 101 13.84 0.77 -5.09
C PHE A 101 13.92 1.88 -4.02
N ASP A 102 14.97 2.71 -4.04
CA ASP A 102 15.08 3.85 -3.13
C ASP A 102 13.94 4.87 -3.34
N GLN A 103 13.55 5.14 -4.60
CA GLN A 103 12.37 5.98 -4.89
C GLN A 103 11.07 5.37 -4.36
N LEU A 104 10.92 4.05 -4.48
CA LEU A 104 9.77 3.33 -3.95
C LEU A 104 9.71 3.43 -2.42
N ILE A 105 10.83 3.28 -1.73
CA ILE A 105 10.93 3.45 -0.27
C ILE A 105 10.53 4.86 0.14
N GLU A 106 11.06 5.88 -0.53
CA GLU A 106 10.76 7.28 -0.20
C GLU A 106 9.26 7.58 -0.36
N LEU A 107 8.67 7.16 -1.47
CA LEU A 107 7.25 7.37 -1.74
C LEU A 107 6.38 6.60 -0.74
N PHE A 108 6.75 5.35 -0.44
CA PHE A 108 6.08 4.53 0.56
C PHE A 108 6.09 5.19 1.94
N HIS A 109 7.24 5.67 2.41
CA HIS A 109 7.34 6.35 3.72
C HIS A 109 6.47 7.61 3.80
N LYS A 110 6.47 8.44 2.76
CA LYS A 110 5.61 9.63 2.69
C LYS A 110 4.12 9.25 2.71
N HIS A 111 3.76 8.22 1.94
CA HIS A 111 2.40 7.71 1.86
C HIS A 111 1.89 7.25 3.24
N ILE A 112 2.59 6.31 3.88
CA ILE A 112 2.16 5.75 5.17
C ILE A 112 2.18 6.78 6.30
N GLN A 113 3.10 7.76 6.26
CA GLN A 113 3.14 8.83 7.26
C GLN A 113 1.90 9.71 7.15
N ARG A 114 1.52 10.10 5.93
CA ARG A 114 0.31 10.89 5.68
C ARG A 114 -0.94 10.10 6.06
N GLU A 115 -1.01 8.84 5.66
CA GLU A 115 -2.15 8.00 5.99
C GLU A 115 -2.34 7.82 7.49
N GLN A 116 -1.28 7.44 8.22
CA GLN A 116 -1.37 7.16 9.65
C GLN A 116 -1.63 8.40 10.52
N ASN A 117 -1.13 9.56 10.12
CA ASN A 117 -1.21 10.78 10.92
C ASN A 117 -2.32 11.74 10.49
N GLN A 118 -2.92 11.54 9.31
CA GLN A 118 -3.95 12.44 8.78
C GLN A 118 -5.20 11.70 8.33
N ASN A 119 -5.07 10.70 7.45
CA ASN A 119 -6.25 10.07 6.84
C ASN A 119 -6.99 9.15 7.82
N LEU A 120 -6.26 8.24 8.47
CA LEU A 120 -6.84 7.28 9.40
C LEU A 120 -7.47 7.94 10.63
N PRO A 121 -6.84 8.92 11.31
CA PRO A 121 -7.49 9.62 12.41
C PRO A 121 -8.82 10.26 12.01
N LYS A 122 -8.87 10.94 10.86
CA LYS A 122 -10.10 11.57 10.35
C LYS A 122 -11.21 10.56 10.08
N LEU A 123 -10.86 9.35 9.65
CA LEU A 123 -11.85 8.29 9.46
C LEU A 123 -12.34 7.75 10.81
N GLU A 124 -11.45 7.46 11.75
CA GLU A 124 -11.85 6.95 13.08
C GLU A 124 -12.69 7.97 13.87
N GLU A 125 -12.47 9.27 13.67
CA GLU A 125 -13.28 10.33 14.30
C GLU A 125 -14.77 10.28 13.90
N VAL A 126 -15.08 9.77 12.72
CA VAL A 126 -16.46 9.73 12.18
C VAL A 126 -17.09 8.34 12.22
N LEU A 127 -16.31 7.29 12.47
CA LEU A 127 -16.80 5.92 12.58
C LEU A 127 -17.28 5.61 14.00
N ILE A 128 -18.38 4.86 14.09
CA ILE A 128 -18.70 4.17 15.36
C ILE A 128 -17.85 2.89 15.48
N PRO A 129 -17.59 2.37 16.71
CA PRO A 129 -16.69 1.25 16.94
C PRO A 129 -16.98 0.00 16.10
N ASP A 130 -18.26 -0.34 15.90
CA ASP A 130 -18.69 -1.49 15.10
C ASP A 130 -18.39 -1.31 13.62
N GLN A 131 -18.49 -0.09 13.08
CA GLN A 131 -18.14 0.19 11.69
C GLN A 131 -16.64 0.04 11.46
N SER A 132 -15.82 0.56 12.39
CA SER A 132 -14.36 0.44 12.30
C SER A 132 -13.92 -1.03 12.38
N SER A 133 -14.52 -1.80 13.30
CA SER A 133 -14.28 -3.24 13.42
C SER A 133 -14.73 -4.02 12.17
N SER A 134 -15.86 -3.65 11.57
CA SER A 134 -16.33 -4.27 10.31
C SER A 134 -15.36 -4.00 9.16
N LEU A 135 -14.94 -2.74 8.99
CA LEU A 135 -13.96 -2.38 7.95
C LEU A 135 -12.64 -3.11 8.15
N ALA A 136 -12.19 -3.30 9.40
CA ALA A 136 -11.00 -4.07 9.70
C ALA A 136 -11.11 -5.52 9.21
N ASN A 137 -12.25 -6.18 9.45
CA ASN A 137 -12.51 -7.53 8.97
C ASN A 137 -12.54 -7.60 7.44
N ASP A 138 -13.26 -6.67 6.79
CA ASP A 138 -13.38 -6.61 5.34
C ASP A 138 -12.01 -6.37 4.68
N PHE A 139 -11.19 -5.50 5.27
CA PHE A 139 -9.83 -5.23 4.82
C PHE A 139 -8.94 -6.48 4.89
N GLN A 140 -9.01 -7.22 6.00
CA GLN A 140 -8.25 -8.46 6.14
C GLN A 140 -8.66 -9.48 5.09
N GLN A 141 -9.96 -9.64 4.82
CA GLN A 141 -10.46 -10.53 3.78
C GLN A 141 -10.02 -10.08 2.38
N ALA A 142 -10.10 -8.79 2.08
CA ALA A 142 -9.67 -8.20 0.81
C ALA A 142 -8.18 -8.47 0.51
N LYS A 143 -7.33 -8.44 1.54
CA LYS A 143 -5.89 -8.69 1.42
C LYS A 143 -5.53 -10.09 0.92
N TYR A 144 -6.38 -11.09 1.17
CA TYR A 144 -6.12 -12.50 0.83
C TYR A 144 -7.06 -13.08 -0.23
N SER A 145 -8.06 -12.33 -0.68
CA SER A 145 -9.07 -12.80 -1.64
C SER A 145 -8.62 -12.73 -3.11
N SER A 146 -7.37 -12.36 -3.38
CA SER A 146 -6.93 -12.00 -4.73
C SER A 146 -5.73 -12.83 -5.25
N ASN A 147 -5.92 -13.47 -6.42
CA ASN A 147 -4.89 -14.17 -7.20
C ASN A 147 -4.06 -13.17 -8.04
N LEU A 148 -3.33 -12.24 -7.43
CA LEU A 148 -2.80 -11.09 -8.17
C LEU A 148 -1.29 -11.14 -8.45
N LYS A 149 -0.95 -11.30 -9.73
CA LYS A 149 -0.14 -10.27 -10.42
C LYS A 149 -1.12 -9.26 -11.00
N VAL A 150 -1.17 -8.02 -10.50
CA VAL A 150 -1.89 -6.95 -11.21
C VAL A 150 -1.00 -5.74 -11.37
N TYR A 151 -0.64 -5.50 -12.64
CA TYR A 151 -0.25 -4.21 -13.16
C TYR A 151 -0.79 -4.11 -14.59
N PRO A 152 -1.82 -3.27 -14.82
CA PRO A 152 -1.61 -2.16 -15.74
C PRO A 152 -2.17 -0.84 -15.20
N THR A 153 -1.35 0.19 -15.32
CA THR A 153 -1.67 1.58 -15.01
C THR A 153 -2.46 2.19 -16.18
N SER A 154 -3.79 2.06 -16.14
CA SER A 154 -4.78 2.78 -16.96
C SER A 154 -4.79 2.53 -18.49
N SER A 155 -5.72 1.69 -18.96
CA SER A 155 -6.71 2.04 -20.01
C SER A 155 -7.75 0.91 -20.18
N VAL A 156 -8.87 0.98 -19.45
CA VAL A 156 -10.12 0.36 -19.91
C VAL A 156 -11.19 1.43 -19.76
N ASN A 157 -11.46 2.14 -20.86
CA ASN A 157 -12.74 2.82 -21.01
C ASN A 157 -13.83 1.73 -21.02
N PRO A 158 -15.00 1.96 -20.38
CA PRO A 158 -16.11 1.03 -20.53
C PRO A 158 -16.58 1.02 -21.99
N PRO A 159 -16.90 -0.14 -22.59
CA PRO A 159 -17.69 -0.13 -23.80
C PRO A 159 -19.09 0.41 -23.46
N LEU A 160 -19.59 1.24 -24.36
CA LEU A 160 -21.00 1.62 -24.44
C LEU A 160 -21.90 0.38 -24.53
#